data_AF-A0A2D0HJ01-F1
#
_entry.id   AF-A0A2D0HJ01-F1
#
_cell.length_a   1.000
_cell.length_b   1.000
_cell.length_c   1.000
_cell.angle_alpha   90.00
_cell.angle_beta   90.00
_cell.angle_gamma   90.00
#
_symmetry.space_group_name_H-M   'P 1'
#
loop_
_entity.id
_entity.type
_entity.pdbx_description
1 polymer ?
#
loop_
_entity_poly.entity_id
_entity_poly.type
_entity_poly.pdbx_seq_one_letter_code
_entity_poly.pdbx_strand_id
1 'polypeptide(L)'
;MARHNPKEHIFDKEDGTLLLQSNHLGQIVEVNIDKEKRRFYGIKKDGTVIEDSRDCGNDFVQPRILYNIFYQFDNDTWGVVYRIKNEEERKWMVGFKTAREAWLYREALIAGGKAER
;
A
#
# COMPACT_ATOMS: atom_id res chain seq x y z
N MET A 1 -24.62 -10.46 1.65
CA MET A 1 -24.22 -9.39 0.71
C MET A 1 -22.71 -9.44 0.59
N ALA A 2 -22.17 -9.64 -0.62
CA ALA A 2 -20.73 -9.76 -0.83
C ALA A 2 -20.03 -8.45 -0.42
N ARG A 3 -19.39 -8.43 0.76
CA ARG A 3 -18.49 -7.36 1.22
C ARG A 3 -17.10 -7.49 0.58
N HIS A 4 -17.00 -8.05 -0.63
CA HIS A 4 -15.72 -8.21 -1.31
C HIS A 4 -15.44 -6.94 -2.10
N ASN A 5 -14.45 -6.21 -1.59
CA ASN A 5 -13.97 -4.89 -2.02
C ASN A 5 -13.99 -4.65 -3.53
N PRO A 6 -14.39 -3.44 -4.00
CA PRO A 6 -14.11 -3.02 -5.37
C PRO A 6 -12.60 -3.01 -5.58
N LYS A 7 -12.16 -3.39 -6.78
CA LYS A 7 -10.76 -3.58 -7.20
C LYS A 7 -9.84 -2.48 -6.62
N GLU A 8 -8.93 -2.89 -5.74
CA GLU A 8 -8.06 -2.03 -4.92
C GLU A 8 -6.94 -1.34 -5.72
N HIS A 9 -6.78 -1.74 -6.98
CA HIS A 9 -6.03 -1.06 -8.01
C HIS A 9 -6.80 -1.13 -9.32
N ILE A 10 -6.52 -0.19 -10.21
CA ILE A 10 -6.93 -0.25 -11.60
C ILE A 10 -5.68 -0.23 -12.47
N PHE A 11 -5.75 -0.92 -13.60
CA PHE A 11 -4.80 -0.71 -14.68
C PHE A 11 -5.37 0.37 -15.59
N ASP A 12 -4.57 1.38 -15.86
CA ASP A 12 -4.84 2.33 -16.92
C ASP A 12 -4.95 1.57 -18.25
N LYS A 13 -5.99 1.86 -19.02
CA LYS A 13 -6.30 1.10 -20.25
C LYS A 13 -5.43 1.49 -21.43
N GLU A 14 -4.78 2.65 -21.38
CA GLU A 14 -3.96 3.16 -22.49
C GLU A 14 -2.54 2.59 -22.45
N ASP A 15 -1.94 2.54 -21.26
CA ASP A 15 -0.53 2.15 -21.09
C ASP A 15 -0.30 1.02 -20.07
N GLY A 16 -1.37 0.50 -19.46
CA GLY A 16 -1.25 -0.57 -18.46
C GLY A 16 -0.68 -0.11 -17.13
N THR A 17 -0.58 1.20 -16.87
CA THR A 17 -0.06 1.71 -15.59
C THR A 17 -0.92 1.24 -14.43
N LEU A 18 -0.28 0.67 -13.41
CA LEU A 18 -0.95 0.33 -12.15
C LEU A 18 -1.26 1.62 -11.36
N LEU A 19 -2.53 1.90 -11.15
CA LEU A 19 -3.02 2.98 -10.32
C LEU A 19 -3.60 2.43 -9.01
N LEU A 20 -3.05 2.91 -7.90
CA LEU A 20 -3.48 2.64 -6.54
C LEU A 20 -4.68 3.54 -6.20
N GLN A 21 -5.73 2.96 -5.62
CA GLN A 21 -6.88 3.73 -5.15
C GLN A 21 -6.76 4.06 -3.66
N SER A 22 -6.73 5.36 -3.35
CA SER A 22 -6.75 5.92 -2.00
C SER A 22 -8.01 6.76 -1.79
N ASN A 23 -8.67 6.60 -0.65
CA ASN A 23 -9.80 7.46 -0.26
C ASN A 23 -9.37 8.91 0.02
N HIS A 24 -8.10 9.09 0.40
CA HIS A 24 -7.54 10.35 0.86
C HIS A 24 -6.73 11.05 -0.22
N LEU A 25 -5.98 10.27 -1.01
CA LEU A 25 -5.06 10.78 -2.03
C LEU A 25 -5.63 10.63 -3.46
N GLY A 26 -6.80 9.99 -3.60
CA GLY A 26 -7.39 9.66 -4.90
C GLY A 26 -6.62 8.54 -5.61
N GLN A 27 -6.54 8.62 -6.94
CA GLN A 27 -5.78 7.67 -7.76
C GLN A 27 -4.33 8.12 -7.89
N ILE A 28 -3.39 7.25 -7.52
CA ILE A 28 -1.96 7.55 -7.46
C ILE A 28 -1.14 6.37 -8.00
N VAL A 29 0.03 6.63 -8.57
CA VAL A 29 0.98 5.61 -9.04
C VAL A 29 1.95 5.18 -7.92
N GLU A 30 2.17 6.04 -6.95
CA GLU A 30 3.10 5.79 -5.84
C GLU A 30 2.67 6.54 -4.57
N VAL A 31 3.02 5.97 -3.42
CA VAL A 31 2.89 6.58 -2.10
C VAL A 31 4.28 6.74 -1.50
N ASN A 32 4.55 7.93 -0.99
CA ASN A 32 5.78 8.29 -0.31
C ASN A 32 5.46 8.93 1.04
N ILE A 33 6.49 9.09 1.87
CA ILE A 33 6.39 9.72 3.18
C ILE A 33 7.28 10.96 3.26
N ASP A 34 6.71 12.06 3.72
CA ASP A 34 7.41 13.23 4.23
C ASP A 34 7.77 12.94 5.69
N LYS A 35 9.05 12.68 5.95
CA LYS A 35 9.54 12.25 7.27
C LYS A 35 9.50 13.36 8.30
N GLU A 36 9.71 14.60 7.88
CA GLU A 36 9.69 15.77 8.77
C GLU A 36 8.27 16.05 9.25
N LYS A 37 7.31 16.03 8.33
CA LYS A 37 5.90 16.24 8.66
C LYS A 37 5.21 14.99 9.19
N ARG A 38 5.83 13.81 9.01
CA ARG A 38 5.24 12.48 9.27
C ARG A 38 3.93 12.28 8.50
N ARG A 39 3.94 12.63 7.21
CA ARG A 39 2.76 12.61 6.33
C ARG A 39 3.01 11.80 5.08
N PHE A 40 2.01 11.06 4.63
CA PHE A 40 2.06 10.43 3.32
C PHE A 40 1.64 11.42 2.24
N TYR A 41 2.32 11.33 1.10
CA TYR A 41 1.90 11.98 -0.13
C TYR A 41 1.87 10.95 -1.26
N GLY A 42 0.97 11.17 -2.20
CA GLY A 42 0.83 10.36 -3.40
C GLY A 42 1.34 11.10 -4.62
N ILE A 43 1.86 10.34 -5.58
CA ILE A 43 2.23 10.85 -6.91
C ILE A 43 1.18 10.34 -7.89
N LYS A 44 0.58 11.22 -8.69
CA LYS A 44 -0.33 10.85 -9.78
C LYS A 44 0.42 10.43 -11.04
N LYS A 45 -0.29 9.85 -12.01
CA LYS A 45 0.28 9.46 -13.31
C LYS A 45 0.90 10.64 -14.07
N ASP A 46 0.33 11.84 -13.93
CA ASP A 46 0.86 13.08 -14.53
C ASP A 46 2.02 13.71 -13.73
N GLY A 47 2.47 13.07 -12.65
CA GLY A 47 3.51 13.56 -11.76
C GLY A 47 3.03 14.53 -10.67
N THR A 48 1.74 14.88 -10.64
CA THR A 48 1.18 15.75 -9.60
C THR A 48 1.32 15.12 -8.23
N VAL A 49 1.84 15.89 -7.27
CA VAL A 49 1.92 15.49 -5.86
C VAL A 49 0.64 15.89 -5.13
N ILE A 50 0.04 14.95 -4.41
CA ILE A 50 -1.07 15.19 -3.47
C ILE A 50 -0.63 14.77 -2.07
N GLU A 51 -0.77 15.66 -1.11
CA GLU A 51 -0.52 15.39 0.31
C GLU A 51 -1.86 15.38 1.07
N ASP A 52 -2.06 14.44 1.99
CA ASP A 52 -3.10 14.56 3.02
C ASP A 52 -2.48 15.25 4.24
N SER A 53 -3.11 16.31 4.74
CA SER A 53 -2.63 17.10 5.87
C SER A 53 -2.70 16.37 7.22
N ARG A 54 -3.32 15.18 7.29
CA ARG A 54 -3.43 14.37 8.51
C ARG A 54 -2.10 13.69 8.85
N ASP A 55 -1.72 13.71 10.13
CA ASP A 55 -0.59 12.94 10.66
C ASP A 55 -0.84 11.43 10.45
N CYS A 56 0.21 10.71 10.05
CA CYS A 56 0.17 9.28 9.74
C CYS A 56 0.21 8.38 10.99
N GLY A 57 -0.40 8.81 12.09
CA GLY A 57 -0.65 7.97 13.26
C GLY A 57 -1.51 6.73 12.94
N ASN A 58 -1.91 5.98 13.97
CA ASN A 58 -2.58 4.67 13.83
C ASN A 58 -3.90 4.66 13.00
N ASP A 59 -4.49 5.83 12.68
CA ASP A 59 -5.83 5.96 12.09
C ASP A 59 -5.84 6.51 10.65
N PHE A 60 -4.77 6.31 9.87
CA PHE A 60 -4.88 6.51 8.43
C PHE A 60 -5.69 5.36 7.81
N VAL A 61 -6.73 5.68 7.03
CA VAL A 61 -7.29 4.71 6.08
C VAL A 61 -6.26 4.59 4.96
N GLN A 62 -5.26 3.72 5.19
CA GLN A 62 -4.28 3.33 4.18
C GLN A 62 -5.07 3.03 2.88
N PRO A 63 -4.57 3.44 1.70
CA PRO A 63 -5.11 2.96 0.43
C PRO A 63 -5.35 1.46 0.59
N ARG A 64 -6.54 0.92 0.32
CA ARG A 64 -6.85 -0.47 0.72
C ARG A 64 -5.91 -1.51 0.09
N ILE A 65 -5.22 -1.14 -0.98
CA ILE A 65 -4.11 -1.92 -1.56
C ILE A 65 -2.83 -1.92 -0.71
N LEU A 66 -2.58 -0.82 0.00
CA LEU A 66 -1.61 -0.72 1.08
C LEU A 66 -2.19 -1.21 2.41
N TYR A 67 -3.35 -1.85 2.44
CA TYR A 67 -3.82 -2.48 3.67
C TYR A 67 -2.81 -3.55 4.06
N ASN A 68 -2.33 -3.46 5.30
CA ASN A 68 -1.20 -4.20 5.82
C ASN A 68 0.19 -3.74 5.34
N ILE A 69 0.32 -2.70 4.52
CA ILE A 69 1.60 -2.04 4.23
C ILE A 69 1.80 -0.91 5.24
N PHE A 70 2.97 -0.82 5.85
CA PHE A 70 3.25 0.19 6.87
C PHE A 70 4.65 0.76 6.69
N TYR A 71 4.89 1.92 7.30
CA TYR A 71 6.21 2.54 7.36
C TYR A 71 6.79 2.43 8.77
N GLN A 72 8.04 2.00 8.90
CA GLN A 72 8.79 2.02 10.15
C GLN A 72 9.76 3.19 10.15
N PHE A 73 9.45 4.20 10.97
CA PHE A 73 10.32 5.37 11.15
C PHE A 73 11.69 4.98 11.74
N ASP A 74 11.73 4.06 12.70
CA ASP A 74 12.95 3.67 13.40
C ASP A 74 14.03 3.12 12.46
N ASN A 75 13.60 2.41 11.40
CA ASN A 75 14.49 1.74 10.45
C ASN A 75 14.44 2.34 9.04
N ASP A 76 13.70 3.44 8.85
CA ASP A 76 13.50 4.12 7.56
C ASP A 76 13.07 3.16 6.43
N THR A 77 12.16 2.22 6.72
CA THR A 77 11.78 1.16 5.79
C THR A 77 10.28 0.96 5.71
N TRP A 78 9.83 0.43 4.57
CA TRP A 78 8.48 -0.07 4.39
C TRP A 78 8.39 -1.54 4.82
N GLY A 79 7.19 -1.94 5.23
CA GLY A 79 6.88 -3.30 5.63
C GLY A 79 5.49 -3.73 5.17
N VAL A 80 5.26 -5.04 5.20
CA VAL A 80 3.97 -5.67 4.91
C VAL A 80 3.61 -6.72 5.94
N VAL A 81 2.33 -6.75 6.32
CA VAL A 81 1.71 -7.83 7.09
C VAL A 81 0.93 -8.74 6.14
N TYR A 82 1.06 -10.04 6.30
CA TYR A 82 0.32 -11.03 5.52
C TYR A 82 0.00 -12.24 6.39
N ARG A 83 -1.04 -12.98 6.02
CA ARG A 83 -1.40 -14.25 6.65
C ARG A 83 -0.86 -15.39 5.78
N ILE A 84 -0.16 -16.34 6.40
CA ILE A 84 0.24 -17.58 5.70
C ILE A 84 -1.00 -18.41 5.44
N LYS A 85 -1.07 -19.01 4.25
CA LYS A 85 -2.20 -19.84 3.87
C LYS A 85 -2.44 -20.97 4.87
N ASN A 86 -3.70 -21.15 5.29
CA ASN A 86 -4.12 -22.11 6.32
C ASN A 86 -3.52 -21.90 7.74
N GLU A 87 -2.93 -20.74 8.02
CA GLU A 87 -2.45 -20.40 9.36
C GLU A 87 -3.23 -19.20 9.92
N GLU A 88 -3.52 -19.21 11.22
CA GLU A 88 -4.16 -18.05 11.85
C GLU A 88 -3.17 -16.88 12.05
N GLU A 89 -1.87 -17.18 12.11
CA GLU A 89 -0.80 -16.25 12.42
C GLU A 89 -0.57 -15.24 11.27
N ARG A 90 -0.30 -13.99 11.66
CA ARG A 90 0.15 -12.93 10.75
C ARG A 90 1.66 -12.85 10.78
N LYS A 91 2.30 -12.87 9.62
CA LYS A 91 3.72 -12.57 9.46
C LYS A 91 3.93 -11.12 9.06
N TRP A 92 5.06 -10.59 9.50
CA TRP A 92 5.51 -9.23 9.22
C TRP A 92 6.82 -9.33 8.45
N MET A 93 6.91 -8.64 7.32
CA MET A 93 8.13 -8.49 6.55
C MET A 93 8.45 -7.01 6.43
N VAL A 94 9.68 -6.61 6.75
CA VAL A 94 10.14 -5.21 6.73
C VAL A 94 11.42 -5.09 5.91
N GLY A 95 11.86 -3.87 5.64
CA GLY A 95 13.10 -3.61 4.90
C GLY A 95 12.91 -3.23 3.43
N PHE A 96 11.67 -2.98 2.98
CA PHE A 96 11.40 -2.54 1.62
C PHE A 96 11.74 -1.06 1.44
N LYS A 97 12.24 -0.67 0.26
CA LYS A 97 12.58 0.73 -0.03
C LYS A 97 11.35 1.56 -0.37
N THR A 98 10.32 0.93 -0.94
CA THR A 98 9.08 1.61 -1.33
C THR A 98 7.85 0.83 -0.87
N ALA A 99 6.73 1.54 -0.70
CA ALA A 99 5.43 0.93 -0.44
C ALA A 99 5.02 -0.05 -1.56
N ARG A 100 5.43 0.25 -2.80
CA ARG A 100 5.15 -0.56 -3.98
C ARG A 100 5.91 -1.89 -3.96
N GLU A 101 7.18 -1.88 -3.56
CA GLU A 101 7.95 -3.12 -3.39
C GLU A 101 7.30 -4.03 -2.34
N ALA A 102 6.92 -3.47 -1.19
CA ALA A 102 6.24 -4.21 -0.13
C ALA A 102 4.91 -4.82 -0.63
N TRP A 103 4.15 -4.07 -1.42
CA TRP A 103 2.91 -4.54 -2.03
C TRP A 103 3.15 -5.66 -3.05
N LEU A 104 4.09 -5.49 -3.98
CA LEU A 104 4.43 -6.49 -4.99
C LEU A 104 4.88 -7.81 -4.34
N TYR A 105 5.66 -7.73 -3.26
CA TYR A 105 6.06 -8.91 -2.49
C TYR A 105 4.84 -9.69 -1.96
N ARG A 106 3.86 -8.99 -1.37
CA ARG A 106 2.63 -9.63 -0.87
C ARG A 106 1.81 -10.26 -2.00
N GLU A 107 1.63 -9.55 -3.11
CA GLU A 107 0.89 -10.12 -4.24
C GLU A 107 1.59 -11.34 -4.85
N ALA A 108 2.93 -11.35 -4.89
CA ALA A 108 3.69 -12.50 -5.32
C ALA A 108 3.50 -13.72 -4.39
N LEU A 109 3.43 -13.50 -3.07
CA LEU A 109 3.12 -14.58 -2.11
C LEU A 109 1.71 -15.13 -2.30
N ILE A 110 0.73 -14.26 -2.55
CA ILE A 110 -0.66 -14.66 -2.78
C ILE A 110 -0.78 -15.43 -4.09
N ALA A 111 -0.20 -14.92 -5.18
CA ALA A 111 -0.18 -15.58 -6.48
C ALA A 111 0.54 -16.94 -6.42
N GLY A 112 1.59 -17.05 -5.61
CA GLY A 112 2.29 -18.30 -5.34
C GLY A 112 1.60 -19.24 -4.36
N GLY A 113 0.41 -18.89 -3.85
CA GLY A 113 -0.36 -19.71 -2.91
C GLY A 113 0.26 -19.85 -1.53
N LYS A 114 1.23 -19.00 -1.17
CA LYS A 114 1.89 -18.98 0.15
C LYS A 114 1.15 -18.12 1.18
N ALA A 115 0.44 -17.10 0.70
CA ALA A 115 -0.30 -16.18 1.55
C ALA A 115 -1.77 -16.06 1.09
N GLU A 116 -2.62 -15.61 2.01
CA GLU A 116 -4.02 -15.28 1.74
C GLU A 116 -4.25 -13.77 1.72
N ARG A 117 -5.33 -13.35 1.04
CA ARG A 117 -5.75 -11.95 0.96
C ARG A 117 -6.35 -11.44 2.27
#